data_AF-F4C2G6-F1
#
_entry.id   AF-F4C2G6-F1
#
_cell.length_a   1.000
_cell.length_b   1.000
_cell.length_c   1.000
_cell.angle_alpha   90.00
_cell.angle_beta   90.00
_cell.angle_gamma   90.00
#
_symmetry.space_group_name_H-M   'P 1'
#
loop_
_entity.id
_entity.type
_entity.pdbx_description
1 polymer ?
#
loop_
_entity_poly.entity_id
_entity_poly.type
_entity_poly.pdbx_seq_one_letter_code
_entity_poly.pdbx_strand_id
1 'polypeptide(L)'
;MKRKSANLFFIIIVFLSLSACTKTADLPPLSNSKIVAYKVPVADGTILGAIDESDKTITVYLPFYYQLDVIDPEITVADGARLQEEVKPVAVLDSSITYTVKGADQSTATYKLIIVLQQIAPLVIQELSSETTITAWGVGASNIVLRGNFNTNDPAKISAYLVNEAGQETALSANTGIGPANVTVSIIGNEKLYTFGNLQIPQTLDTGLYKVKVKVQALSAESQYPVRLTYQQPVIDHHTITVRGGDNFTIKTTSNVFHDFREFSIIVNGEKVLLPIESYTRTEAVIRVPNSVPPGQYYPTAFFGTFSPFSTNWPITVVSE
;
A
#
# COMPACT_ATOMS: atom_id res chain seq x y z
N MET A 1 31.93 -20.56 97.22
CA MET A 1 30.50 -20.46 96.85
C MET A 1 30.24 -19.54 95.63
N LYS A 2 31.10 -19.51 94.60
CA LYS A 2 31.08 -18.47 93.53
C LYS A 2 30.95 -18.99 92.07
N ARG A 3 30.61 -20.27 91.86
CA ARG A 3 30.68 -20.91 90.51
C ARG A 3 29.34 -21.37 89.93
N LYS A 4 28.23 -21.24 90.67
CA LYS A 4 26.89 -21.67 90.23
C LYS A 4 26.02 -20.57 89.64
N SER A 5 26.33 -19.29 89.90
CA SER A 5 25.58 -18.13 89.38
C SER A 5 25.99 -17.71 87.96
N ALA A 6 27.23 -18.01 87.52
CA ALA A 6 27.70 -17.67 86.18
C ALA A 6 27.08 -18.56 85.08
N ASN A 7 26.85 -19.85 85.35
CA ASN A 7 26.22 -20.77 84.39
C ASN A 7 24.72 -20.53 84.21
N LEU A 8 24.02 -20.04 85.25
CA LEU A 8 22.60 -19.72 85.15
C LEU A 8 22.36 -18.44 84.33
N PHE A 9 23.27 -17.47 84.42
CA PHE A 9 23.21 -16.22 83.66
C PHE A 9 23.51 -16.44 82.16
N PHE A 10 24.40 -17.38 81.83
CA PHE A 10 24.71 -17.75 80.43
C PHE A 10 23.56 -18.51 79.76
N ILE A 11 22.83 -19.36 80.51
CA ILE A 11 21.67 -20.10 79.98
C ILE A 11 20.47 -19.17 79.71
N ILE A 12 20.28 -18.12 80.52
CA ILE A 12 19.21 -17.13 80.31
C ILE A 12 19.51 -16.24 79.09
N ILE A 13 20.78 -15.87 78.86
CA ILE A 13 21.19 -15.06 77.69
C ILE A 13 21.09 -15.87 76.39
N VAL A 14 21.37 -17.18 76.41
CA VAL A 14 21.20 -18.05 75.24
C VAL A 14 19.72 -18.29 74.91
N PHE A 15 18.84 -18.43 75.91
CA PHE A 15 17.40 -18.57 75.67
C PHE A 15 16.72 -17.29 75.14
N LEU A 16 17.20 -16.10 75.48
CA LEU A 16 16.67 -14.83 74.92
C LEU A 16 17.10 -14.57 73.47
N SER A 17 18.11 -15.28 72.95
CA SER A 17 18.61 -15.11 71.58
C SER A 17 17.85 -15.91 70.51
N LEU A 18 16.98 -16.84 70.91
CA LEU A 18 16.22 -17.71 70.00
C LEU A 18 14.84 -17.15 69.58
N SER A 19 14.41 -16.01 70.14
CA SER A 19 13.08 -15.41 69.87
C SER A 19 13.12 -14.19 68.94
N ALA A 20 14.28 -13.87 68.34
CA ALA A 20 14.46 -12.63 67.57
C ALA A 20 14.21 -12.75 66.04
N CYS A 21 13.79 -13.90 65.54
CA CYS A 21 13.54 -14.10 64.10
C CYS A 21 12.15 -14.71 63.83
N THR A 22 11.10 -13.91 64.03
CA THR A 22 9.82 -14.11 63.34
C THR A 22 9.40 -12.80 62.66
N LYS A 23 10.27 -12.27 61.80
CA LYS A 23 9.83 -11.32 60.76
C LYS A 23 9.57 -12.15 59.51
N THR A 24 8.36 -12.70 59.41
CA THR A 24 7.78 -12.99 58.10
C THR A 24 7.61 -11.63 57.43
N ALA A 25 8.56 -11.27 56.57
CA ALA A 25 8.37 -10.14 55.68
C ALA A 25 7.24 -10.54 54.72
N ASP A 26 6.07 -9.92 54.89
CA ASP A 26 5.03 -10.04 53.88
C ASP A 26 5.63 -9.62 52.54
N LEU A 27 5.46 -10.48 51.54
CA LEU A 27 5.84 -10.14 50.18
C LEU A 27 5.12 -8.83 49.81
N PRO A 28 5.82 -7.88 49.17
CA PRO A 28 5.15 -6.65 48.74
C PRO A 28 3.91 -7.01 47.92
N PRO A 29 2.78 -6.31 48.13
CA PRO A 29 1.55 -6.61 47.42
C PRO A 29 1.82 -6.60 45.92
N LEU A 30 1.42 -7.68 45.25
CA LEU A 30 1.54 -7.79 43.81
C LEU A 30 0.73 -6.64 43.18
N SER A 31 1.39 -5.90 42.29
CA SER A 31 0.74 -4.78 41.58
C SER A 31 -0.56 -5.24 40.93
N ASN A 32 -1.60 -4.42 41.09
CA ASN A 32 -2.92 -4.63 40.47
C ASN A 32 -3.05 -3.91 39.10
N SER A 33 -1.97 -3.34 38.56
CA SER A 33 -1.97 -2.68 37.25
C SER A 33 -1.77 -3.68 36.10
N LYS A 34 -2.72 -4.62 35.95
CA LYS A 34 -2.59 -5.75 35.02
C LYS A 34 -3.68 -5.79 33.94
N ILE A 35 -3.29 -6.23 32.75
CA ILE A 35 -4.24 -6.69 31.72
C ILE A 35 -4.40 -8.19 31.93
N VAL A 36 -5.63 -8.67 32.08
CA VAL A 36 -5.91 -10.09 32.32
C VAL A 36 -6.43 -10.80 31.07
N ALA A 37 -6.97 -10.05 30.11
CA ALA A 37 -7.34 -10.58 28.80
C ALA A 37 -7.25 -9.49 27.73
N TYR A 38 -6.81 -9.90 26.54
CA TYR A 38 -6.89 -9.10 25.32
C TYR A 38 -7.50 -9.99 24.24
N LYS A 39 -8.58 -9.55 23.62
CA LYS A 39 -9.33 -10.33 22.65
C LYS A 39 -9.61 -9.50 21.41
N VAL A 40 -9.54 -10.14 20.25
CA VAL A 40 -9.94 -9.53 18.97
C VAL A 40 -11.07 -10.38 18.40
N PRO A 41 -12.32 -9.88 18.43
CA PRO A 41 -13.43 -10.52 17.74
C PRO A 41 -13.17 -10.61 16.24
N VAL A 42 -13.48 -11.77 15.64
CA VAL A 42 -13.39 -12.03 14.20
C VAL A 42 -14.64 -12.75 13.73
N ALA A 43 -14.84 -12.86 12.42
CA ALA A 43 -16.08 -13.36 11.83
C ALA A 43 -16.52 -14.76 12.32
N ASP A 44 -15.57 -15.61 12.69
CA ASP A 44 -15.79 -17.00 13.11
C ASP A 44 -15.27 -17.30 14.53
N GLY A 45 -15.00 -16.26 15.34
CA GLY A 45 -14.55 -16.47 16.72
C GLY A 45 -13.81 -15.29 17.33
N THR A 46 -12.76 -15.61 18.08
CA THR A 46 -11.98 -14.61 18.81
C THR A 46 -10.52 -15.01 18.83
N ILE A 47 -9.65 -14.08 18.45
CA ILE A 47 -8.21 -14.22 18.56
C ILE A 47 -7.80 -13.72 19.95
N LEU A 48 -7.06 -14.53 20.70
CA LEU A 48 -6.55 -14.17 22.02
C LEU A 48 -5.16 -13.54 21.90
N GLY A 49 -4.93 -12.43 22.60
CA GLY A 49 -3.61 -11.85 22.78
C GLY A 49 -2.84 -12.57 23.89
N ALA A 50 -1.57 -12.86 23.64
CA ALA A 50 -0.64 -13.34 24.66
C ALA A 50 -0.11 -12.15 25.45
N ILE A 51 -0.36 -12.13 26.75
CA ILE A 51 0.06 -11.05 27.65
C ILE A 51 1.34 -11.47 28.37
N ASP A 52 2.40 -10.70 28.20
CA ASP A 52 3.63 -10.83 28.99
C ASP A 52 3.63 -9.79 30.10
N GLU A 53 3.43 -10.27 31.33
CA GLU A 53 3.41 -9.41 32.51
C GLU A 53 4.80 -8.93 32.95
N SER A 54 5.88 -9.56 32.49
CA SER A 54 7.26 -9.15 32.80
C SER A 54 7.69 -8.03 31.86
N ASP A 55 7.49 -8.22 30.56
CA ASP A 55 7.89 -7.27 29.52
C ASP A 55 6.84 -6.20 29.26
N LYS A 56 5.64 -6.33 29.85
CA LYS A 56 4.47 -5.48 29.61
C LYS A 56 4.17 -5.39 28.11
N THR A 57 3.97 -6.55 27.50
CA THR A 57 3.59 -6.64 26.09
C THR A 57 2.30 -7.43 25.91
N ILE A 58 1.59 -7.13 24.83
CA ILE A 58 0.46 -7.89 24.36
C ILE A 58 0.79 -8.29 22.92
N THR A 59 0.95 -9.59 22.66
CA THR A 59 1.22 -10.09 21.30
C THR A 59 -0.03 -10.73 20.73
N VAL A 60 -0.49 -10.23 19.58
CA VAL A 60 -1.65 -10.76 18.85
C VAL A 60 -1.17 -11.35 17.53
N TYR A 61 -1.42 -12.64 17.33
CA TYR A 61 -1.15 -13.32 16.07
C TYR A 61 -2.40 -13.27 15.20
N LEU A 62 -2.38 -12.46 14.14
CA LEU A 62 -3.51 -12.30 13.23
C LEU A 62 -3.30 -13.18 11.99
N PRO A 63 -4.17 -14.18 11.75
CA PRO A 63 -4.13 -14.95 10.51
C PRO A 63 -4.42 -14.05 9.30
N PHE A 64 -3.55 -14.10 8.29
CA PHE A 64 -3.62 -13.21 7.13
C PHE A 64 -4.92 -13.35 6.30
N TYR A 65 -5.57 -14.53 6.36
CA TYR A 65 -6.76 -14.83 5.57
C TYR A 65 -8.00 -14.01 6.00
N TYR A 66 -8.01 -13.40 7.19
CA TYR A 66 -9.06 -12.45 7.59
C TYR A 66 -8.96 -11.10 6.86
N GLN A 67 -7.79 -10.78 6.28
CA GLN A 67 -7.54 -9.55 5.54
C GLN A 67 -7.94 -8.26 6.30
N LEU A 68 -7.78 -8.23 7.62
CA LEU A 68 -8.16 -7.09 8.47
C LEU A 68 -7.22 -5.90 8.22
N ASP A 69 -7.79 -4.70 8.07
CA ASP A 69 -7.01 -3.44 8.14
C ASP A 69 -6.96 -2.88 9.57
N VAL A 70 -8.01 -3.16 10.34
CA VAL A 70 -8.18 -2.72 11.72
C VAL A 70 -8.69 -3.87 12.59
N ILE A 71 -8.33 -3.84 13.86
CA ILE A 71 -8.90 -4.68 14.92
C ILE A 71 -9.65 -3.81 15.92
N ASP A 72 -10.72 -4.35 16.51
CA ASP A 72 -11.44 -3.70 17.60
C ASP A 72 -11.28 -4.54 18.87
N PRO A 73 -10.28 -4.23 19.72
CA PRO A 73 -9.91 -5.13 20.79
C PRO A 73 -10.79 -4.98 22.03
N GLU A 74 -11.11 -6.10 22.66
CA GLU A 74 -11.71 -6.15 23.99
C GLU A 74 -10.63 -6.41 25.04
N ILE A 75 -10.46 -5.48 25.97
CA ILE A 75 -9.41 -5.53 27.00
C ILE A 75 -10.07 -5.66 28.37
N THR A 76 -9.72 -6.73 29.09
CA THR A 76 -10.09 -6.90 30.50
C THR A 76 -8.87 -6.61 31.36
N VAL A 77 -9.04 -5.76 32.37
CA VAL A 77 -8.01 -5.46 33.38
C VAL A 77 -8.33 -6.16 34.69
N ALA A 78 -7.36 -6.21 35.59
CA ALA A 78 -7.56 -6.82 36.91
C ALA A 78 -8.63 -6.09 37.75
N ASP A 79 -9.18 -6.78 38.75
CA ASP A 79 -10.33 -6.29 39.51
C ASP A 79 -10.05 -4.94 40.20
N GLY A 80 -10.97 -3.99 40.03
CA GLY A 80 -10.84 -2.61 40.49
C GLY A 80 -9.80 -1.75 39.73
N ALA A 81 -9.06 -2.31 38.77
CA ALA A 81 -8.19 -1.53 37.88
C ALA A 81 -9.00 -0.89 36.74
N ARG A 82 -8.38 0.06 36.04
CA ARG A 82 -8.97 0.71 34.86
C ARG A 82 -7.92 1.06 33.82
N LEU A 83 -8.31 1.08 32.55
CA LEU A 83 -7.52 1.71 31.49
C LEU A 83 -7.56 3.24 31.65
N GLN A 84 -6.45 3.89 31.32
CA GLN A 84 -6.37 5.36 31.32
C GLN A 84 -6.87 5.96 30.02
N GLU A 85 -6.77 5.22 28.92
CA GLU A 85 -7.27 5.60 27.61
C GLU A 85 -8.54 4.85 27.21
N GLU A 86 -9.29 5.44 26.27
CA GLU A 86 -10.40 4.76 25.60
C GLU A 86 -9.84 3.72 24.61
N VAL A 87 -10.47 2.55 24.57
CA VAL A 87 -10.12 1.52 23.60
C VAL A 87 -10.74 1.88 22.25
N LYS A 88 -9.88 2.07 21.25
CA LYS A 88 -10.27 2.44 19.89
C LYS A 88 -9.86 1.36 18.90
N PRO A 89 -10.47 1.30 17.71
CA PRO A 89 -9.98 0.47 16.62
C PRO A 89 -8.51 0.77 16.32
N VAL A 90 -7.72 -0.30 16.15
CA VAL A 90 -6.27 -0.24 15.92
C VAL A 90 -5.97 -0.71 14.50
N ALA A 91 -5.23 0.09 13.73
CA ALA A 91 -4.73 -0.36 12.43
C ALA A 91 -3.69 -1.47 12.60
N VAL A 92 -3.80 -2.54 11.81
CA VAL A 92 -2.98 -3.76 12.01
C VAL A 92 -1.49 -3.58 11.75
N LEU A 93 -1.10 -2.49 11.07
CA LEU A 93 0.27 -2.11 10.81
C LEU A 93 0.81 -1.03 11.78
N ASP A 94 -0.01 -0.57 12.72
CA ASP A 94 0.42 0.42 13.72
C ASP A 94 1.20 -0.26 14.85
N SER A 95 2.50 0.04 14.92
CA SER A 95 3.42 -0.49 15.93
C SER A 95 3.58 0.43 17.15
N SER A 96 2.82 1.51 17.24
CA SER A 96 2.95 2.55 18.28
C SER A 96 1.95 2.43 19.43
N ILE A 97 0.97 1.52 19.32
CA ILE A 97 -0.12 1.42 20.29
C ILE A 97 0.35 0.90 21.64
N THR A 98 -0.07 1.59 22.69
CA THR A 98 0.16 1.22 24.09
C THR A 98 -1.11 1.37 24.90
N TYR A 99 -1.25 0.56 25.95
CA TYR A 99 -2.35 0.63 26.90
C TYR A 99 -1.85 0.84 28.32
N THR A 100 -2.33 1.85 29.02
CA THR A 100 -1.92 2.15 30.40
C THR A 100 -3.00 1.74 31.38
N VAL A 101 -2.68 0.77 32.25
CA VAL A 101 -3.56 0.32 33.33
C VAL A 101 -3.20 1.05 34.61
N LYS A 102 -4.20 1.65 35.25
CA LYS A 102 -4.13 2.15 36.62
C LYS A 102 -4.79 1.15 37.57
N GLY A 103 -3.99 0.54 38.45
CA GLY A 103 -4.47 -0.40 39.45
C GLY A 103 -5.27 0.27 40.56
N ALA A 104 -6.12 -0.50 41.26
CA ALA A 104 -6.82 -0.04 42.46
C ALA A 104 -5.87 0.40 43.58
N ASP A 105 -4.67 -0.20 43.60
CA ASP A 105 -3.54 0.10 44.49
C ASP A 105 -2.75 1.36 44.06
N GLN A 106 -3.25 2.12 43.08
CA GLN A 106 -2.60 3.28 42.46
C GLN A 106 -1.32 2.96 41.67
N SER A 107 -0.92 1.69 41.55
CA SER A 107 0.17 1.30 40.65
C SER A 107 -0.22 1.56 39.19
N THR A 108 0.78 1.73 38.32
CA THR A 108 0.56 1.97 36.89
C THR A 108 1.50 1.08 36.08
N ALA A 109 0.99 0.51 34.99
CA ALA A 109 1.76 -0.22 34.01
C ALA A 109 1.29 0.12 32.60
N THR A 110 2.23 0.26 31.68
CA THR A 110 1.94 0.52 30.26
C THR A 110 2.36 -0.68 29.44
N TYR A 111 1.40 -1.24 28.71
CA TYR A 111 1.59 -2.41 27.85
C TYR A 111 1.77 -1.97 26.40
N LYS A 112 2.78 -2.49 25.72
CA LYS A 112 2.95 -2.31 24.26
C LYS A 112 2.18 -3.40 23.51
N LEU A 113 1.35 -2.98 22.55
CA LEU A 113 0.71 -3.91 21.62
C LEU A 113 1.67 -4.28 20.48
N ILE A 114 1.77 -5.57 20.20
CA ILE A 114 2.55 -6.15 19.10
C ILE A 114 1.60 -6.98 18.25
N ILE A 115 1.36 -6.52 17.02
CA ILE A 115 0.54 -7.25 16.06
C ILE A 115 1.47 -8.01 15.12
N VAL A 116 1.31 -9.33 15.08
CA VAL A 116 2.04 -10.23 14.19
C VAL A 116 1.08 -10.75 13.13
N LEU A 117 1.16 -10.17 11.93
CA LEU A 117 0.44 -10.68 10.76
C LEU A 117 1.09 -11.98 10.30
N GLN A 118 0.35 -13.09 10.32
CA GLN A 118 0.84 -14.41 9.92
C GLN A 118 0.81 -14.58 8.39
N GLN A 119 1.36 -13.63 7.64
CA GLN A 119 1.43 -13.70 6.19
C GLN A 119 2.43 -14.79 5.75
N ILE A 120 2.13 -15.45 4.63
CA ILE A 120 3.05 -16.39 4.01
C ILE A 120 4.22 -15.59 3.43
N ALA A 121 5.39 -15.74 4.02
CA ALA A 121 6.63 -15.09 3.62
C ALA A 121 7.60 -16.09 2.95
N PRO A 122 8.46 -15.64 2.01
CA PRO A 122 8.55 -14.27 1.51
C PRO A 122 7.43 -13.93 0.52
N LEU A 123 7.13 -12.62 0.39
CA LEU A 123 6.43 -12.11 -0.78
C LEU A 123 7.39 -12.21 -1.98
N VAL A 124 6.90 -12.77 -3.08
CA VAL A 124 7.65 -12.99 -4.31
C VAL A 124 6.82 -12.43 -5.46
N ILE A 125 7.48 -11.64 -6.31
CA ILE A 125 6.95 -11.21 -7.59
C ILE A 125 7.64 -11.97 -8.72
N GLN A 126 6.89 -12.27 -9.77
CA GLN A 126 7.45 -12.84 -10.97
C GLN A 126 8.29 -11.78 -11.68
N GLU A 127 9.54 -12.11 -11.99
CA GLU A 127 10.42 -11.23 -12.74
C GLU A 127 9.85 -10.91 -14.12
N LEU A 128 9.88 -9.63 -14.47
CA LEU A 128 9.46 -9.10 -15.76
C LEU A 128 10.63 -9.02 -16.74
N SER A 129 11.83 -8.86 -16.21
CA SER A 129 13.08 -8.74 -16.95
C SER A 129 14.05 -9.85 -16.50
N SER A 130 15.13 -10.02 -17.24
CA SER A 130 16.26 -10.87 -16.90
C SER A 130 17.57 -10.10 -17.05
N GLU A 131 18.69 -10.75 -16.76
CA GLU A 131 20.03 -10.20 -16.97
C GLU A 131 20.28 -9.75 -18.42
N THR A 132 19.72 -10.47 -19.40
CA THR A 132 19.96 -10.23 -20.83
C THR A 132 18.79 -9.55 -21.53
N THR A 133 17.61 -9.53 -20.92
CA THR A 133 16.37 -9.06 -21.55
C THR A 133 15.61 -8.10 -20.64
N ILE A 134 15.48 -6.84 -21.06
CA ILE A 134 14.77 -5.82 -20.29
C ILE A 134 13.38 -5.61 -20.89
N THR A 135 12.35 -5.82 -20.08
CA THR A 135 10.98 -5.48 -20.45
C THR A 135 10.80 -3.96 -20.53
N ALA A 136 10.15 -3.49 -21.59
CA ALA A 136 9.87 -2.08 -21.82
C ALA A 136 8.38 -1.77 -21.67
N TRP A 137 8.07 -0.68 -20.98
CA TRP A 137 6.70 -0.16 -20.82
C TRP A 137 6.60 1.28 -21.29
N GLY A 138 5.45 1.64 -21.84
CA GLY A 138 5.14 3.02 -22.20
C GLY A 138 4.89 3.88 -20.96
N VAL A 139 5.43 5.09 -20.94
CA VAL A 139 4.98 6.12 -19.98
C VAL A 139 3.48 6.36 -20.20
N GLY A 140 2.67 6.17 -19.16
CA GLY A 140 1.21 6.26 -19.24
C GLY A 140 0.48 4.95 -19.55
N ALA A 141 1.19 3.87 -19.91
CA ALA A 141 0.57 2.60 -20.27
C ALA A 141 -0.37 2.10 -19.16
N SER A 142 -1.59 1.72 -19.54
CA SER A 142 -2.73 1.53 -18.63
C SER A 142 -3.18 0.07 -18.43
N ASN A 143 -2.43 -0.90 -18.96
CA ASN A 143 -2.71 -2.33 -18.84
C ASN A 143 -1.50 -3.10 -18.30
N ILE A 144 -0.87 -2.55 -17.26
CA ILE A 144 0.25 -3.20 -16.60
C ILE A 144 -0.26 -4.32 -15.70
N VAL A 145 0.45 -5.45 -15.74
CA VAL A 145 0.10 -6.67 -15.03
C VAL A 145 1.31 -7.16 -14.24
N LEU A 146 1.11 -7.36 -12.95
CA LEU A 146 2.10 -7.92 -12.03
C LEU A 146 1.63 -9.27 -11.50
N ARG A 147 2.55 -10.19 -11.29
CA ARG A 147 2.25 -11.55 -10.85
C ARG A 147 3.09 -11.94 -9.64
N GLY A 148 2.55 -12.78 -8.77
CA GLY A 148 3.25 -13.23 -7.57
C GLY A 148 2.39 -14.08 -6.64
N ASN A 149 2.91 -14.33 -5.44
CA ASN A 149 2.21 -15.04 -4.37
C ASN A 149 1.47 -14.05 -3.43
N PHE A 150 0.66 -13.15 -3.98
CA PHE A 150 0.02 -12.06 -3.22
C PHE A 150 -0.89 -12.54 -2.09
N ASN A 151 -1.43 -13.76 -2.17
CA ASN A 151 -2.23 -14.38 -1.12
C ASN A 151 -3.49 -13.58 -0.72
N THR A 152 -3.95 -12.71 -1.61
CA THR A 152 -5.21 -11.96 -1.53
C THR A 152 -5.78 -11.77 -2.93
N ASN A 153 -7.11 -11.77 -3.04
CA ASN A 153 -7.83 -11.37 -4.25
C ASN A 153 -8.39 -9.94 -4.16
N ASP A 154 -8.15 -9.24 -3.06
CA ASP A 154 -8.54 -7.85 -2.88
C ASP A 154 -7.43 -6.91 -3.41
N PRO A 155 -7.65 -6.20 -4.52
CA PRO A 155 -6.67 -5.27 -5.08
C PRO A 155 -6.34 -4.11 -4.13
N ALA A 156 -7.22 -3.74 -3.19
CA ALA A 156 -6.95 -2.67 -2.24
C ALA A 156 -5.86 -3.03 -1.22
N LYS A 157 -5.54 -4.32 -1.08
CA LYS A 157 -4.47 -4.82 -0.19
C LYS A 157 -3.10 -4.87 -0.86
N ILE A 158 -3.03 -4.58 -2.16
CA ILE A 158 -1.82 -4.65 -2.97
C ILE A 158 -1.48 -3.25 -3.49
N SER A 159 -0.27 -2.80 -3.19
CA SER A 159 0.26 -1.56 -3.75
C SER A 159 1.47 -1.87 -4.62
N ALA A 160 1.51 -1.30 -5.82
CA ALA A 160 2.61 -1.44 -6.76
C ALA A 160 3.30 -0.10 -6.98
N TYR A 161 4.62 -0.13 -7.10
CA TYR A 161 5.47 1.05 -7.26
C TYR A 161 6.54 0.80 -8.33
N LEU A 162 6.93 1.88 -9.00
CA LEU A 162 8.20 1.98 -9.69
C LEU A 162 9.21 2.68 -8.78
N VAL A 163 10.41 2.13 -8.70
CA VAL A 163 11.52 2.63 -7.88
C VAL A 163 12.63 3.10 -8.81
N ASN A 164 12.98 4.38 -8.75
CA ASN A 164 14.08 4.92 -9.55
C ASN A 164 15.45 4.62 -8.92
N GLU A 165 16.53 5.03 -9.59
CA GLU A 165 17.91 4.83 -9.12
C GLU A 165 18.18 5.50 -7.76
N ALA A 166 17.51 6.61 -7.46
CA ALA A 166 17.60 7.30 -6.17
C ALA A 166 16.78 6.62 -5.05
N GLY A 167 16.10 5.50 -5.33
CA GLY A 167 15.25 4.79 -4.37
C GLY A 167 13.88 5.44 -4.14
N GLN A 168 13.49 6.43 -4.95
CA GLN A 168 12.20 7.09 -4.82
C GLN A 168 11.09 6.18 -5.39
N GLU A 169 10.08 5.91 -4.57
CA GLU A 169 8.92 5.11 -4.96
C GLU A 169 7.86 6.01 -5.59
N THR A 170 7.39 5.64 -6.78
CA THR A 170 6.21 6.23 -7.42
C THR A 170 5.15 5.16 -7.60
N ALA A 171 3.97 5.36 -7.01
CA ALA A 171 2.88 4.39 -7.08
C ALA A 171 2.32 4.28 -8.50
N LEU A 172 2.02 3.05 -8.92
CA LEU A 172 1.18 2.81 -10.11
C LEU A 172 -0.27 3.16 -9.76
N SER A 173 -1.02 3.69 -10.74
CA SER A 173 -2.45 3.93 -10.54
C SER A 173 -3.22 2.61 -10.63
N ALA A 174 -4.08 2.36 -9.64
CA ALA A 174 -4.98 1.21 -9.57
C ALA A 174 -6.39 1.53 -10.14
N ASN A 175 -6.52 2.63 -10.88
CA ASN A 175 -7.72 2.98 -11.63
C ASN A 175 -7.29 3.59 -12.96
N THR A 176 -7.79 3.02 -14.05
CA THR A 176 -7.28 3.28 -15.40
C THR A 176 -8.44 3.52 -16.36
N GLY A 177 -8.14 3.98 -17.58
CA GLY A 177 -9.14 4.11 -18.65
C GLY A 177 -9.83 2.79 -19.06
N ILE A 178 -9.34 1.63 -18.60
CA ILE A 178 -9.95 0.31 -18.84
C ILE A 178 -10.68 -0.26 -17.62
N GLY A 179 -10.70 0.46 -16.50
CA GLY A 179 -11.39 0.07 -15.26
C GLY A 179 -10.47 0.04 -14.03
N PRO A 180 -11.05 -0.31 -12.86
CA PRO A 180 -10.28 -0.47 -11.62
C PRO A 180 -9.35 -1.67 -11.70
N ALA A 181 -8.29 -1.64 -10.89
CA ALA A 181 -7.39 -2.75 -10.69
C ALA A 181 -8.13 -3.98 -10.16
N ASN A 182 -7.67 -5.15 -10.57
CA ASN A 182 -8.28 -6.42 -10.19
C ASN A 182 -7.20 -7.45 -9.90
N VAL A 183 -7.54 -8.44 -9.08
CA VAL A 183 -6.69 -9.60 -8.82
C VAL A 183 -7.41 -10.86 -9.26
N THR A 184 -6.83 -11.58 -10.20
CA THR A 184 -7.29 -12.92 -10.58
C THR A 184 -6.35 -13.98 -10.03
N VAL A 185 -6.90 -15.15 -9.73
CA VAL A 185 -6.15 -16.27 -9.18
C VAL A 185 -6.21 -17.43 -10.17
N SER A 186 -5.06 -18.02 -10.45
CA SER A 186 -4.95 -19.23 -11.26
C SER A 186 -4.11 -20.27 -10.52
N ILE A 187 -4.36 -21.54 -10.82
CA ILE A 187 -3.56 -22.66 -10.30
C ILE A 187 -2.70 -23.15 -11.47
N ILE A 188 -1.37 -23.07 -11.30
CA ILE A 188 -0.41 -23.56 -12.27
C ILE A 188 0.41 -24.66 -11.60
N GLY A 189 0.16 -25.91 -11.98
CA GLY A 189 0.68 -27.06 -11.25
C GLY A 189 0.17 -27.07 -9.81
N ASN A 190 1.08 -27.04 -8.84
CA ASN A 190 0.75 -27.01 -7.41
C ASN A 190 0.84 -25.60 -6.80
N GLU A 191 1.09 -24.57 -7.61
CA GLU A 191 1.27 -23.20 -7.15
C GLU A 191 0.06 -22.32 -7.49
N LYS A 192 -0.32 -21.46 -6.53
CA LYS A 192 -1.31 -20.40 -6.76
C LYS A 192 -0.59 -19.17 -7.29
N LEU A 193 -0.95 -18.75 -8.49
CA LEU A 193 -0.46 -17.53 -9.11
C LEU A 193 -1.54 -16.45 -9.06
N TYR A 194 -1.20 -15.32 -8.43
CA TYR A 194 -2.05 -14.15 -8.39
C TYR A 194 -1.62 -13.18 -9.48
N THR A 195 -2.58 -12.64 -10.23
CA THR A 195 -2.35 -11.67 -11.29
C THR A 195 -3.04 -10.36 -10.92
N PHE A 196 -2.27 -9.33 -10.59
CA PHE A 196 -2.73 -7.98 -10.29
C PHE A 196 -2.65 -7.13 -11.56
N GLY A 197 -3.81 -6.81 -12.13
CA GLY A 197 -3.93 -6.19 -13.45
C GLY A 197 -4.63 -4.84 -13.43
N ASN A 198 -4.80 -4.27 -14.62
CA ASN A 198 -5.33 -2.93 -14.87
C ASN A 198 -4.59 -1.86 -14.05
N LEU A 199 -3.26 -1.93 -14.08
CA LEU A 199 -2.40 -0.92 -13.47
C LEU A 199 -1.91 0.06 -14.53
N GLN A 200 -1.74 1.31 -14.14
CA GLN A 200 -1.23 2.36 -15.00
C GLN A 200 0.11 2.92 -14.51
N ILE A 201 1.05 3.05 -15.44
CA ILE A 201 2.28 3.83 -15.24
C ILE A 201 1.90 5.30 -15.19
N PRO A 202 2.26 6.06 -14.14
CA PRO A 202 1.96 7.48 -14.08
C PRO A 202 2.51 8.25 -15.29
N GLN A 203 1.67 9.08 -15.91
CA GLN A 203 2.00 9.87 -17.09
C GLN A 203 3.04 10.98 -16.81
N THR A 204 3.32 11.25 -15.54
CA THR A 204 4.31 12.23 -15.08
C THR A 204 5.74 11.66 -15.02
N LEU A 205 5.91 10.34 -15.06
CA LEU A 205 7.23 9.73 -14.98
C LEU A 205 8.06 9.99 -16.24
N ASP A 206 9.36 10.09 -16.05
CA ASP A 206 10.32 10.14 -17.15
C ASP A 206 10.68 8.74 -17.63
N THR A 207 11.24 8.68 -18.84
CA THR A 207 11.82 7.45 -19.37
C THR A 207 13.09 7.09 -18.60
N GLY A 208 13.36 5.80 -18.44
CA GLY A 208 14.52 5.36 -17.67
C GLY A 208 14.37 3.93 -17.18
N LEU A 209 15.31 3.50 -16.33
CA LEU A 209 15.24 2.21 -15.67
C LEU A 209 14.58 2.37 -14.30
N TYR A 210 13.64 1.47 -14.01
CA TYR A 210 12.93 1.42 -12.75
C TYR A 210 12.83 -0.01 -12.28
N LYS A 211 13.01 -0.25 -10.98
CA LYS A 211 12.61 -1.53 -10.39
C LYS A 211 11.12 -1.52 -10.07
N VAL A 212 10.51 -2.69 -10.09
CA VAL A 212 9.12 -2.86 -9.66
C VAL A 212 9.12 -3.31 -8.21
N LYS A 213 8.34 -2.62 -7.38
CA LYS A 213 8.13 -2.99 -5.98
C LYS A 213 6.65 -3.24 -5.72
N VAL A 214 6.34 -4.33 -5.04
CA VAL A 214 4.97 -4.63 -4.59
C VAL A 214 4.96 -4.72 -3.08
N LYS A 215 3.92 -4.16 -2.47
CA LYS A 215 3.63 -4.28 -1.03
C LYS A 215 2.29 -4.98 -0.86
N VAL A 216 2.23 -5.94 0.06
CA VAL A 216 1.00 -6.60 0.50
C VAL A 216 1.00 -6.60 2.02
N GLN A 217 0.18 -5.75 2.62
CA GLN A 217 0.18 -5.49 4.07
C GLN A 217 1.61 -5.25 4.61
N ALA A 218 2.12 -6.09 5.51
CA ALA A 218 3.45 -5.93 6.10
C ALA A 218 4.60 -6.41 5.21
N LEU A 219 4.32 -7.15 4.14
CA LEU A 219 5.34 -7.69 3.25
C LEU A 219 5.62 -6.75 2.07
N SER A 220 6.87 -6.73 1.62
CA SER A 220 7.28 -6.07 0.39
C SER A 220 8.26 -6.93 -0.40
N ALA A 221 8.19 -6.83 -1.73
CA ALA A 221 9.09 -7.50 -2.66
C ALA A 221 9.48 -6.51 -3.75
N GLU A 222 10.74 -6.57 -4.17
CA GLU A 222 11.30 -5.73 -5.23
C GLU A 222 11.93 -6.63 -6.30
N SER A 223 11.76 -6.27 -7.56
CA SER A 223 12.31 -7.01 -8.69
C SER A 223 13.83 -6.96 -8.67
N GLN A 224 14.46 -8.07 -9.01
CA GLN A 224 15.90 -8.13 -9.21
C GLN A 224 16.32 -7.29 -10.42
N TYR A 225 15.59 -7.41 -11.53
CA TYR A 225 15.91 -6.72 -12.78
C TYR A 225 14.95 -5.55 -13.04
N PRO A 226 15.44 -4.40 -13.54
CA PRO A 226 14.57 -3.27 -13.81
C PRO A 226 13.72 -3.50 -15.06
N VAL A 227 12.63 -2.76 -15.16
CA VAL A 227 11.93 -2.46 -16.41
C VAL A 227 12.46 -1.15 -16.99
N ARG A 228 12.28 -0.95 -18.29
CA ARG A 228 12.59 0.31 -18.97
C ARG A 228 11.31 1.06 -19.32
N LEU A 229 11.14 2.25 -18.80
CA LEU A 229 10.13 3.17 -19.31
C LEU A 229 10.63 3.83 -20.58
N THR A 230 9.82 3.79 -21.63
CA THR A 230 10.08 4.47 -22.90
C THR A 230 8.85 5.26 -23.33
N TYR A 231 9.04 6.21 -24.25
CA TYR A 231 7.90 6.65 -25.06
C TYR A 231 7.53 5.51 -26.02
N GLN A 232 6.24 5.28 -26.17
CA GLN A 232 5.66 4.34 -27.11
C GLN A 232 4.58 5.09 -27.90
N GLN A 233 4.03 4.46 -28.95
CA GLN A 233 2.97 5.06 -29.77
C GLN A 233 1.90 5.70 -28.87
N PRO A 234 1.72 7.03 -28.94
CA PRO A 234 0.73 7.70 -28.10
C PRO A 234 -0.68 7.25 -28.49
N VAL A 235 -1.54 7.17 -27.49
CA VAL A 235 -2.98 6.91 -27.68
C VAL A 235 -3.69 8.24 -27.57
N ILE A 236 -4.64 8.53 -28.46
CA ILE A 236 -5.56 9.66 -28.29
C ILE A 236 -6.91 9.06 -27.88
N ASP A 237 -7.47 9.54 -26.78
CA ASP A 237 -8.76 9.04 -26.28
C ASP A 237 -9.86 9.23 -27.34
N HIS A 238 -10.80 8.29 -27.36
CA HIS A 238 -11.97 8.43 -28.24
C HIS A 238 -12.80 9.65 -27.81
N HIS A 239 -13.09 10.53 -28.77
CA HIS A 239 -13.92 11.71 -28.51
C HIS A 239 -14.86 11.97 -29.68
N THR A 240 -16.07 12.44 -29.38
CA THR A 240 -16.94 13.05 -30.39
C THR A 240 -16.64 14.53 -30.43
N ILE A 241 -16.12 15.05 -31.55
CA ILE A 241 -15.74 16.45 -31.67
C ILE A 241 -16.64 17.12 -32.70
N THR A 242 -17.33 18.19 -32.28
CA THR A 242 -18.06 19.10 -33.16
C THR A 242 -17.49 20.49 -32.97
N VAL A 243 -16.97 21.09 -34.05
CA VAL A 243 -16.19 22.34 -33.98
C VAL A 243 -16.42 23.16 -35.26
N ARG A 244 -16.28 24.48 -35.18
CA ARG A 244 -16.40 25.37 -36.35
C ARG A 244 -15.04 25.57 -37.01
N GLY A 245 -15.05 25.92 -38.30
CA GLY A 245 -13.86 26.47 -38.93
C GLY A 245 -13.39 27.72 -38.18
N GLY A 246 -12.11 27.78 -37.83
CA GLY A 246 -11.50 28.86 -37.07
C GLY A 246 -11.31 28.59 -35.58
N ASP A 247 -12.11 27.69 -35.02
CA ASP A 247 -12.15 27.39 -33.60
C ASP A 247 -11.13 26.33 -33.19
N ASN A 248 -10.90 26.26 -31.87
CA ASN A 248 -10.06 25.26 -31.24
C ASN A 248 -10.88 24.14 -30.62
N PHE A 249 -10.31 22.95 -30.59
CA PHE A 249 -10.77 21.83 -29.78
C PHE A 249 -9.59 21.18 -29.06
N THR A 250 -9.91 20.33 -28.10
CA THR A 250 -8.92 19.67 -27.26
C THR A 250 -8.98 18.16 -27.47
N ILE A 251 -7.80 17.53 -27.57
CA ILE A 251 -7.64 16.09 -27.50
C ILE A 251 -6.84 15.71 -26.26
N LYS A 252 -7.11 14.52 -25.72
CA LYS A 252 -6.51 14.03 -24.48
C LYS A 252 -5.99 12.62 -24.62
N THR A 253 -5.17 12.21 -23.67
CA THR A 253 -4.79 10.81 -23.48
C THR A 253 -4.86 10.42 -22.02
N THR A 254 -5.56 9.31 -21.77
CA THR A 254 -5.57 8.61 -20.48
C THR A 254 -4.61 7.43 -20.44
N SER A 255 -3.77 7.26 -21.47
CA SER A 255 -2.84 6.14 -21.61
C SER A 255 -1.45 6.65 -22.04
N ASN A 256 -0.79 5.96 -22.98
CA ASN A 256 0.52 6.35 -23.50
C ASN A 256 0.56 7.85 -23.88
N VAL A 257 1.48 8.57 -23.24
CA VAL A 257 1.55 10.04 -23.29
C VAL A 257 1.89 10.58 -24.66
N PHE A 258 1.47 11.81 -24.93
CA PHE A 258 1.98 12.58 -26.05
C PHE A 258 3.46 12.90 -25.85
N HIS A 259 4.25 12.57 -26.87
CA HIS A 259 5.66 12.91 -26.96
C HIS A 259 6.00 13.17 -28.42
N ASP A 260 6.75 14.24 -28.68
CA ASP A 260 7.15 14.63 -30.02
C ASP A 260 5.99 14.82 -31.01
N PHE A 261 4.90 15.48 -30.57
CA PHE A 261 3.71 15.68 -31.40
C PHE A 261 4.02 16.69 -32.53
N ARG A 262 4.13 16.19 -33.77
CA ARG A 262 4.57 16.97 -34.93
C ARG A 262 3.43 17.43 -35.81
N GLU A 263 2.43 16.58 -35.98
CA GLU A 263 1.39 16.85 -36.96
C GLU A 263 0.05 16.27 -36.54
N PHE A 264 -1.00 17.06 -36.79
CA PHE A 264 -2.37 16.61 -36.81
C PHE A 264 -2.99 17.09 -38.12
N SER A 265 -3.57 16.19 -38.90
CA SER A 265 -4.05 16.52 -40.25
C SER A 265 -5.32 15.78 -40.61
N ILE A 266 -6.05 16.29 -41.59
CA ILE A 266 -7.23 15.65 -42.18
C ILE A 266 -7.09 15.62 -43.70
N ILE A 267 -7.90 14.81 -44.36
CA ILE A 267 -8.01 14.82 -45.82
C ILE A 267 -9.27 15.60 -46.22
N VAL A 268 -9.10 16.68 -46.99
CA VAL A 268 -10.18 17.49 -47.56
C VAL A 268 -10.08 17.39 -49.07
N ASN A 269 -11.12 16.87 -49.74
CA ASN A 269 -11.14 16.69 -51.20
C ASN A 269 -9.94 15.90 -51.77
N GLY A 270 -9.40 14.94 -51.01
CA GLY A 270 -8.24 14.15 -51.40
C GLY A 270 -6.89 14.80 -51.08
N GLU A 271 -6.88 16.05 -50.60
CA GLU A 271 -5.66 16.75 -50.21
C GLU A 271 -5.47 16.77 -48.69
N LYS A 272 -4.23 16.68 -48.26
CA LYS A 272 -3.86 16.76 -46.84
C LYS A 272 -3.92 18.21 -46.36
N VAL A 273 -4.73 18.45 -45.33
CA VAL A 273 -4.83 19.74 -44.66
C VAL A 273 -4.32 19.59 -43.23
N LEU A 274 -3.34 20.41 -42.87
CA LEU A 274 -2.82 20.46 -41.50
C LEU A 274 -3.79 21.21 -40.59
N LEU A 275 -4.03 20.64 -39.42
CA LEU A 275 -4.71 21.29 -38.31
C LEU A 275 -3.64 21.79 -37.33
N PRO A 276 -3.46 23.11 -37.16
CA PRO A 276 -2.41 23.64 -36.28
C PRO A 276 -2.52 23.08 -34.86
N ILE A 277 -1.38 22.63 -34.32
CA ILE A 277 -1.24 22.27 -32.91
C ILE A 277 -0.85 23.56 -32.18
N GLU A 278 -1.83 24.21 -31.54
CA GLU A 278 -1.63 25.49 -30.84
C GLU A 278 -0.77 25.32 -29.58
N SER A 279 -0.98 24.22 -28.85
CA SER A 279 -0.17 23.83 -27.70
C SER A 279 -0.38 22.35 -27.37
N TYR A 280 0.57 21.75 -26.66
CA TYR A 280 0.36 20.44 -26.06
C TYR A 280 1.20 20.21 -24.80
N THR A 281 0.70 19.33 -23.95
CA THR A 281 1.38 18.71 -22.81
C THR A 281 1.46 17.20 -23.04
N ARG A 282 1.99 16.44 -22.08
CA ARG A 282 2.01 14.98 -22.15
C ARG A 282 0.62 14.33 -22.23
N THR A 283 -0.44 15.02 -21.80
CA THR A 283 -1.77 14.42 -21.65
C THR A 283 -2.86 15.14 -22.43
N GLU A 284 -2.57 16.29 -23.03
CA GLU A 284 -3.55 17.16 -23.67
C GLU A 284 -2.93 17.96 -24.81
N ALA A 285 -3.67 18.18 -25.90
CA ALA A 285 -3.28 19.09 -26.97
C ALA A 285 -4.46 19.94 -27.43
N VAL A 286 -4.20 21.20 -27.71
CA VAL A 286 -5.17 22.14 -28.29
C VAL A 286 -4.90 22.25 -29.79
N ILE A 287 -5.91 21.93 -30.57
CA ILE A 287 -5.84 21.85 -32.03
C ILE A 287 -6.81 22.87 -32.63
N ARG A 288 -6.37 23.58 -33.67
CA ARG A 288 -7.21 24.52 -34.39
C ARG A 288 -7.72 23.95 -35.70
N VAL A 289 -8.98 24.19 -36.03
CA VAL A 289 -9.51 23.95 -37.37
C VAL A 289 -9.32 25.21 -38.23
N PRO A 290 -8.60 25.17 -39.36
CA PRO A 290 -8.51 26.33 -40.25
C PRO A 290 -9.87 26.76 -40.80
N ASN A 291 -10.07 28.07 -41.00
CA ASN A 291 -11.28 28.64 -41.62
C ASN A 291 -11.59 28.07 -43.01
N SER A 292 -10.57 27.57 -43.70
CA SER A 292 -10.69 26.99 -45.04
C SER A 292 -11.26 25.58 -45.07
N VAL A 293 -11.38 24.91 -43.91
CA VAL A 293 -11.94 23.56 -43.84
C VAL A 293 -13.47 23.64 -43.99
N PRO A 294 -14.06 23.05 -45.03
CA PRO A 294 -15.50 23.11 -45.22
C PRO A 294 -16.24 22.24 -44.20
N PRO A 295 -17.53 22.51 -43.94
CA PRO A 295 -18.35 21.64 -43.10
C PRO A 295 -18.34 20.19 -43.61
N GLY A 296 -18.20 19.23 -42.70
CA GLY A 296 -18.05 17.83 -43.05
C GLY A 296 -17.50 16.99 -41.92
N GLN A 297 -17.40 15.69 -42.17
CA GLN A 297 -16.85 14.72 -41.24
C GLN A 297 -15.48 14.27 -41.73
N TYR A 298 -14.46 14.43 -40.89
CA TYR A 298 -13.07 14.12 -41.24
C TYR A 298 -12.45 13.17 -40.22
N TYR A 299 -11.55 12.30 -40.68
CA TYR A 299 -10.79 11.40 -39.81
C TYR A 299 -9.37 11.90 -39.68
N PRO A 300 -8.99 12.45 -38.52
CA PRO A 300 -7.64 12.94 -38.31
C PRO A 300 -6.57 11.85 -38.45
N THR A 301 -5.39 12.27 -38.89
CA THR A 301 -4.13 11.54 -38.80
C THR A 301 -3.19 12.30 -37.88
N ALA A 302 -2.62 11.60 -36.91
CA ALA A 302 -1.65 12.13 -35.97
C ALA A 302 -0.26 11.56 -36.24
N PHE A 303 0.77 12.39 -36.12
CA PHE A 303 2.17 11.99 -36.24
C PHE A 303 2.98 12.48 -35.05
N PHE A 304 3.64 11.52 -34.40
CA PHE A 304 4.48 11.72 -33.22
C PHE A 304 5.92 11.31 -33.55
N GLY A 305 6.54 12.07 -34.47
CA GLY A 305 7.97 12.04 -34.85
C GLY A 305 8.65 10.68 -35.00
N THR A 306 8.98 10.05 -33.88
CA THR A 306 9.56 8.70 -33.79
C THR A 306 8.61 7.56 -34.16
N PHE A 307 7.31 7.81 -34.28
CA PHE A 307 6.29 6.80 -34.54
C PHE A 307 5.60 6.98 -35.89
N SER A 308 5.18 5.88 -36.52
CA SER A 308 4.40 5.95 -37.75
C SER A 308 3.13 6.79 -37.55
N PRO A 309 2.74 7.62 -38.55
CA PRO A 309 1.46 8.30 -38.52
C PRO A 309 0.31 7.30 -38.42
N PHE A 310 -0.72 7.64 -37.66
CA PHE A 310 -1.92 6.81 -37.53
C PHE A 310 -3.18 7.66 -37.60
N SER A 311 -4.23 7.11 -38.20
CA SER A 311 -5.53 7.76 -38.23
C SER A 311 -6.34 7.43 -36.98
N THR A 312 -7.07 8.41 -36.45
CA THR A 312 -8.04 8.17 -35.39
C THR A 312 -9.18 7.32 -35.93
N ASN A 313 -9.75 6.47 -35.08
CA ASN A 313 -10.94 5.67 -35.43
C ASN A 313 -12.25 6.44 -35.22
N TRP A 314 -12.17 7.72 -34.84
CA TRP A 314 -13.29 8.62 -34.61
C TRP A 314 -13.11 9.89 -35.44
N PRO A 315 -14.23 10.50 -35.88
CA PRO A 315 -14.19 11.68 -36.71
C PRO A 315 -14.21 13.00 -35.91
N ILE A 316 -13.74 14.06 -36.54
CA ILE A 316 -14.15 15.44 -36.21
C ILE A 316 -15.28 15.86 -37.16
N THR A 317 -16.31 16.48 -36.62
CA THR A 317 -17.40 17.09 -37.38
C THR A 317 -17.21 18.59 -37.41
N VAL A 318 -16.86 19.11 -38.58
CA VAL A 318 -16.78 20.55 -38.82
C VAL A 318 -18.17 21.04 -39.23
N VAL A 319 -18.69 22.04 -38.52
CA VAL A 319 -19.99 22.67 -38.82
C VAL A 319 -19.81 24.07 -39.38
N SER A 320 -20.82 24.56 -40.10
CA SER A 320 -20.88 25.97 -40.46
C SER A 320 -21.03 26.84 -39.22
N GLU A 321 -20.78 28.14 -39.37
CA GLU A 321 -21.15 29.15 -38.36
C GLU A 321 -22.63 29.08 -37.97
#